data_AF-A0A6P7GP18-F1
#
_entry.id   AF-A0A6P7GP18-F1
#
_cell.length_a   1.000
_cell.length_b   1.000
_cell.length_c   1.000
_cell.angle_alpha   90.00
_cell.angle_beta   90.00
_cell.angle_gamma   90.00
#
_symmetry.space_group_name_H-M   'P 1'
#
loop_
_entity.id
_entity.type
_entity.pdbx_description
1 polymer ?
#
loop_
_entity_poly.entity_id
_entity_poly.type
_entity_poly.pdbx_seq_one_letter_code
_entity_poly.pdbx_strand_id
1 'polypeptide(L)'
;MAELPVDPMMAKMILASEKYKCSEEIVTIGAMLSVNGAIFYRPKDKIIHADTARKNFSHLAGDHLSLLNVYNQWRDSDYSLQWCYENFIQY
;
A
#
# COMPACT_ATOMS: atom_id res chain seq x y z
N MET A 1 -16.23 -15.67 -9.31
CA MET A 1 -15.58 -14.42 -8.86
C MET A 1 -15.94 -13.31 -9.83
N ALA A 2 -17.23 -13.07 -10.05
CA ALA A 2 -17.74 -12.16 -11.09
C ALA A 2 -18.33 -10.86 -10.51
N GLU A 3 -18.39 -10.73 -9.18
CA GLU A 3 -18.98 -9.58 -8.49
C GLU A 3 -17.95 -8.54 -8.04
N LEU A 4 -16.67 -8.92 -7.94
CA LEU A 4 -15.59 -8.01 -7.56
C LEU A 4 -14.75 -7.67 -8.79
N PRO A 5 -14.55 -6.37 -9.12
CA PRO A 5 -13.72 -5.94 -10.24
C PRO A 5 -12.23 -6.03 -9.90
N VAL A 6 -11.77 -7.17 -9.36
CA VAL A 6 -10.38 -7.43 -8.99
C VAL A 6 -9.94 -8.76 -9.59
N ASP A 7 -8.63 -8.93 -9.75
CA ASP A 7 -8.09 -10.18 -10.26
C ASP A 7 -8.61 -11.40 -9.49
N PRO A 8 -8.91 -12.52 -10.16
CA PRO A 8 -9.45 -13.73 -9.52
C PRO A 8 -8.61 -14.21 -8.31
N MET A 9 -7.29 -14.00 -8.37
CA MET A 9 -6.38 -14.33 -7.27
C MET A 9 -6.62 -13.45 -6.03
N MET A 10 -6.85 -12.15 -6.22
CA MET A 10 -7.19 -11.20 -5.15
C MET A 10 -8.60 -11.45 -4.62
N ALA A 11 -9.57 -11.73 -5.49
CA ALA A 11 -10.92 -12.06 -5.08
C ALA A 11 -10.93 -13.30 -4.15
N LYS A 12 -10.12 -14.32 -4.46
CA LYS A 12 -9.95 -15.49 -3.60
C LYS A 12 -9.31 -15.14 -2.25
N MET A 13 -8.34 -14.24 -2.26
CA MET A 13 -7.65 -13.78 -1.05
C MET A 13 -8.61 -13.06 -0.11
N ILE A 14 -9.44 -12.15 -0.62
CA ILE A 14 -10.47 -11.42 0.14
C ILE A 14 -11.56 -12.37 0.66
N LEU A 15 -11.98 -13.36 -0.12
CA LEU A 15 -12.94 -14.36 0.37
C LEU A 15 -12.35 -15.27 1.46
N ALA A 16 -11.05 -15.55 1.41
CA ALA A 16 -10.39 -16.36 2.42
C ALA A 16 -10.13 -15.57 3.72
N SER A 17 -9.94 -14.26 3.66
CA SER A 17 -9.60 -13.42 4.82
C SER A 17 -10.68 -13.40 5.89
N GLU A 18 -11.95 -13.60 5.52
CA GLU A 18 -13.05 -13.70 6.48
C GLU A 18 -12.81 -14.82 7.50
N LYS A 19 -12.25 -15.96 7.07
CA LYS A 19 -11.93 -17.09 7.96
C LYS A 19 -10.82 -16.78 8.95
N TYR A 20 -9.90 -15.88 8.56
CA TYR A 20 -8.75 -15.47 9.35
C TYR A 20 -9.00 -14.17 10.13
N LYS A 21 -10.18 -13.56 9.99
CA LYS A 21 -10.57 -12.28 10.60
C LYS A 21 -9.61 -11.11 10.24
N CYS A 22 -8.98 -11.15 9.07
CA CYS A 22 -8.04 -10.13 8.58
C CYS A 22 -8.54 -9.44 7.29
N SER A 23 -9.86 -9.28 7.18
CA SER A 23 -10.50 -8.76 5.97
C SER A 23 -10.16 -7.30 5.70
N GLU A 24 -9.99 -6.47 6.73
CA GLU A 24 -9.65 -5.05 6.56
C GLU A 24 -8.26 -4.89 5.95
N GLU A 25 -7.28 -5.61 6.48
CA GLU A 25 -5.89 -5.54 6.03
C GLU A 25 -5.74 -6.10 4.61
N ILE A 26 -6.41 -7.22 4.32
CA ILE A 26 -6.37 -7.87 3.01
C ILE A 26 -7.02 -7.01 1.93
N VAL A 27 -8.15 -6.35 2.24
CA VAL A 27 -8.80 -5.40 1.32
C VAL A 27 -7.90 -4.19 1.07
N THR A 28 -7.27 -3.67 2.12
CA THR A 28 -6.33 -2.54 2.01
C THR A 28 -5.14 -2.89 1.12
N ILE A 29 -4.52 -4.05 1.35
CA ILE A 29 -3.41 -4.55 0.51
C ILE A 29 -3.86 -4.74 -0.94
N GLY A 30 -5.06 -5.30 -1.16
CA GLY A 30 -5.63 -5.47 -2.50
C GLY A 30 -5.87 -4.14 -3.22
N ALA A 31 -6.35 -3.11 -2.52
CA ALA A 31 -6.52 -1.78 -3.07
C ALA A 31 -5.17 -1.17 -3.46
N MET A 32 -4.17 -1.24 -2.56
CA MET A 32 -2.81 -0.73 -2.82
C MET A 32 -2.12 -1.46 -3.99
N LEU A 33 -2.30 -2.78 -4.08
CA LEU A 33 -1.80 -3.60 -5.20
C LEU A 33 -2.49 -3.29 -6.52
N SER A 34 -3.73 -2.82 -6.52
CA SER A 34 -4.41 -2.41 -7.75
C SER A 34 -3.81 -1.12 -8.33
N VAL A 35 -3.17 -0.30 -7.48
CA VAL A 35 -2.47 0.92 -7.89
C VAL A 35 -0.99 0.64 -8.24
N ASN A 36 -0.39 -0.41 -7.65
CA ASN A 36 0.88 -1.15 -7.87
C ASN A 36 2.20 -0.42 -8.26
N GLY A 37 2.18 0.84 -8.64
CA GLY A 37 3.37 1.51 -9.18
C GLY A 37 3.31 3.04 -9.20
N ALA A 38 2.11 3.63 -9.16
CA ALA A 38 1.97 5.08 -9.06
C ALA A 38 2.25 5.60 -7.64
N ILE A 39 2.02 4.80 -6.60
CA ILE A 39 2.11 5.26 -5.20
C ILE A 39 3.52 5.78 -4.87
N PHE A 40 4.59 5.15 -5.37
CA PHE A 40 5.95 5.57 -5.06
C PHE A 40 6.52 6.49 -6.14
N TYR A 41 6.66 7.77 -5.82
CA TYR A 41 7.25 8.77 -6.69
C TYR A 41 8.78 8.75 -6.58
N ARG A 42 9.50 8.50 -7.69
CA ARG A 42 10.98 8.43 -7.70
C ARG A 42 11.59 9.43 -8.69
N PRO A 43 11.72 10.71 -8.32
CA PRO A 43 12.35 11.72 -9.16
C PRO A 43 13.86 11.46 -9.26
N LYS A 44 14.43 11.61 -10.46
CA LYS A 44 15.85 11.31 -10.73
C LYS A 44 16.82 12.13 -9.87
N ASP A 45 16.46 13.37 -9.54
CA ASP A 45 17.29 14.27 -8.70
C ASP A 45 17.28 13.91 -7.21
N LYS A 46 16.28 13.18 -6.72
CA LYS A 46 16.11 12.86 -5.29
C LYS A 46 15.93 11.36 -5.02
N ILE A 47 16.56 10.54 -5.86
CA ILE A 47 16.51 9.07 -5.75
C ILE A 47 16.88 8.60 -4.33
N ILE A 48 17.93 9.16 -3.73
CA ILE A 48 18.42 8.76 -2.41
C ILE A 48 17.38 9.04 -1.32
N HIS A 49 16.71 10.19 -1.39
CA HIS A 49 15.66 10.53 -0.42
C HIS A 49 14.42 9.65 -0.58
N ALA A 50 14.00 9.38 -1.81
CA ALA A 50 12.88 8.49 -2.10
C ALA A 50 13.16 7.04 -1.65
N ASP A 51 14.37 6.53 -1.89
CA ASP A 51 14.77 5.18 -1.46
C ASP A 51 14.89 5.08 0.06
N THR A 52 15.35 6.14 0.75
CA THR A 52 15.36 6.19 2.23
C THR A 52 13.96 6.22 2.81
N ALA A 53 13.04 7.05 2.26
CA ALA A 53 11.64 7.05 2.69
C ALA A 53 11.01 5.68 2.49
N ARG A 54 11.20 5.05 1.32
CA ARG A 54 10.71 3.70 1.04
C ARG A 54 11.26 2.65 2.00
N LYS A 55 12.53 2.75 2.39
CA LYS A 55 13.12 1.85 3.40
C LYS A 55 12.47 2.01 4.78
N ASN A 56 12.06 3.22 5.17
CA ASN A 56 11.35 3.41 6.43
C ASN A 56 10.00 2.68 6.48
N PHE A 57 9.33 2.54 5.33
CA PHE A 57 8.09 1.78 5.20
C PHE A 57 8.30 0.27 5.02
N SER A 58 9.53 -0.15 4.71
CA SER A 58 9.82 -1.56 4.46
C SER A 58 9.64 -2.38 5.74
N HIS A 59 8.84 -3.44 5.65
CA HIS A 59 8.58 -4.36 6.74
C HIS A 59 9.33 -5.66 6.50
N LEU A 60 10.03 -6.18 7.52
CA LEU A 60 10.84 -7.41 7.43
C LEU A 60 10.03 -8.64 6.97
N ALA A 61 8.73 -8.66 7.27
CA ALA A 61 7.83 -9.75 6.90
C ALA A 61 7.28 -9.67 5.46
N GLY A 62 7.61 -8.64 4.67
CA GLY A 62 7.37 -8.61 3.23
C GLY A 62 6.81 -7.32 2.66
N ASP A 63 6.76 -7.25 1.32
CA ASP A 63 6.33 -6.07 0.57
C ASP A 63 4.83 -5.75 0.76
N HIS A 64 3.98 -6.77 0.89
CA HIS A 64 2.54 -6.57 1.15
C HIS A 64 2.27 -5.87 2.49
N LEU A 65 3.01 -6.23 3.53
CA LEU A 65 2.92 -5.57 4.85
C LEU A 65 3.51 -4.16 4.81
N SER A 66 4.52 -3.94 3.96
CA SER A 66 5.06 -2.59 3.72
C SER A 66 3.99 -1.67 3.12
N LEU A 67 3.20 -2.15 2.14
CA LEU A 67 2.08 -1.40 1.57
C LEU A 67 1.00 -1.08 2.61
N LEU A 68 0.69 -2.04 3.48
CA LEU A 68 -0.24 -1.82 4.59
C LEU A 68 0.28 -0.73 5.55
N ASN A 69 1.57 -0.75 5.88
CA ASN A 69 2.20 0.27 6.72
C ASN A 69 2.14 1.67 6.10
N VAL A 70 2.39 1.78 4.79
CA VAL A 70 2.25 3.06 4.06
C VAL A 70 0.83 3.61 4.20
N TYR A 71 -0.18 2.77 3.93
CA TYR A 71 -1.58 3.19 4.03
C TYR A 71 -1.97 3.57 5.46
N ASN A 72 -1.54 2.80 6.45
CA ASN A 72 -1.82 3.09 7.86
C ASN A 72 -1.21 4.43 8.29
N GLN A 73 0.05 4.69 7.96
CA GLN A 73 0.69 5.98 8.29
C GLN A 73 0.05 7.15 7.55
N TRP A 74 -0.39 6.95 6.31
CA TRP A 74 -1.12 7.98 5.56
C TRP A 74 -2.46 8.32 6.22
N ARG A 75 -3.21 7.28 6.63
CA ARG A 75 -4.46 7.41 7.36
C ARG A 75 -4.25 8.09 8.72
N ASP A 76 -3.22 7.71 9.46
CA ASP A 76 -2.88 8.30 10.77
C ASP A 76 -2.40 9.76 10.64
N SER A 77 -1.96 10.15 9.44
CA SER A 77 -1.59 11.53 9.09
C SER A 77 -2.77 12.36 8.58
N ASP A 78 -4.01 11.95 8.87
CA ASP A 78 -5.25 12.59 8.43
C ASP A 78 -5.33 12.82 6.92
N TYR A 79 -4.80 11.88 6.13
CA TYR A 79 -4.78 11.97 4.67
C TYR A 79 -4.06 13.21 4.13
N SER A 80 -3.08 13.72 4.88
CA SER A 80 -2.36 14.95 4.56
C SER A 80 -1.59 14.84 3.24
N LEU A 81 -1.88 15.77 2.33
CA LEU A 81 -1.11 15.98 1.10
C LEU A 81 0.36 16.27 1.40
N GLN A 82 0.64 17.01 2.48
CA GLN A 82 2.01 17.34 2.86
C GLN A 82 2.80 16.09 3.23
N TRP A 83 2.18 15.16 3.96
CA TRP A 83 2.80 13.87 4.29
C TRP A 83 3.09 13.05 3.03
N CYS A 84 2.19 13.06 2.04
CA CYS A 84 2.43 12.42 0.75
C CYS A 84 3.66 13.01 0.04
N TYR A 85 3.78 14.34 -0.02
CA TYR A 85 4.94 15.00 -0.64
C TYR A 85 6.27 14.70 0.08
N GLU A 86 6.27 14.72 1.42
CA GLU A 86 7.47 14.46 2.22
C GLU A 86 7.96 13.01 2.09
N ASN A 87 7.02 12.07 1.98
CA ASN A 87 7.31 10.64 1.87
C ASN A 87 7.40 10.13 0.43
N PHE A 88 7.40 11.03 -0.55
CA PHE A 88 7.44 10.69 -1.98
C PHE A 88 6.32 9.75 -2.40
N ILE A 89 5.12 9.96 -1.83
CA ILE A 89 3.91 9.22 -2.14
C ILE A 89 3.04 10.05 -3.07
N GLN A 90 2.51 9.42 -4.11
CA GLN A 90 1.56 10.06 -5.01
C GLN A 90 0.15 10.02 -4.40
N TYR A 91 -0.48 11.19 -4.28
CA TYR A 91 -1.89 11.35 -3.90
C TYR A 91 -2.80 11.03 -5.09
#